data_AF-H9FHM6-F1
#
_entry.id   AF-H9FHM6-F1
#
_cell.length_a   1.000
_cell.length_b   1.000
_cell.length_c   1.000
_cell.angle_alpha   90.00
_cell.angle_beta   90.00
_cell.angle_gamma   90.00
#
_symmetry.space_group_name_H-M   'P 1'
#
loop_
_entity.id
_entity.type
_entity.pdbx_description
1 polymer ?
#
loop_
_entity_poly.entity_id
_entity_poly.type
_entity_poly.pdbx_seq_one_letter_code
_entity_poly.pdbx_strand_id
1 'polypeptide(L)'
;RVLQVGFHLSGNIREPGGPGEPERLYHVSISFDRCKITSVSCGCDNRDLFYCAHVVALSLYRIRHARQVELRLPISETLSQMNRDQLQKFVQYLISAHHTEVLPTAQRLADEILLLGSEINLVHGAPDPTAGAGIEDANCWHLDEEQIQEQVKQLLSNGGYYGASQQLRSMFSKVREMLRMRDSNGA
;
A
#
# COMPACT_ATOMS: atom_id res chain seq x y z
N ARG A 1 -7.16 10.13 11.55
CA ARG A 1 -8.35 9.76 10.74
C ARG A 1 -7.94 8.58 9.88
N VAL A 2 -8.80 7.57 9.76
CA VAL A 2 -8.59 6.41 8.88
C VAL A 2 -9.57 6.54 7.73
N LEU A 3 -9.08 6.40 6.50
CA LEU A 3 -9.85 6.56 5.27
C LEU A 3 -9.64 5.32 4.41
N GLN A 4 -10.71 4.84 3.81
CA GLN A 4 -10.64 3.83 2.77
C GLN A 4 -11.23 4.38 1.48
N VAL A 5 -10.43 4.40 0.41
CA VAL A 5 -10.85 4.74 -0.95
C VAL A 5 -10.77 3.47 -1.78
N GLY A 6 -11.93 2.95 -2.19
CA GLY A 6 -12.03 1.65 -2.83
C GLY A 6 -11.34 0.54 -2.01
N PHE A 7 -10.29 -0.04 -2.59
CA PHE A 7 -9.48 -1.12 -2.00
C PHE A 7 -8.20 -0.64 -1.29
N HIS A 8 -8.07 0.67 -1.10
CA HIS A 8 -6.91 1.29 -0.46
C HIS A 8 -7.29 1.91 0.88
N LEU A 9 -6.67 1.45 1.97
CA LEU A 9 -6.85 1.93 3.34
C LEU A 9 -5.63 2.72 3.78
N SER A 10 -5.83 3.92 4.30
CA SER A 10 -4.75 4.75 4.85
C SER A 10 -5.09 5.31 6.22
N GLY A 11 -4.05 5.55 7.02
CA GLY A 11 -4.19 6.12 8.35
C GLY A 11 -2.85 6.49 8.98
N ASN A 12 -2.92 7.27 10.05
CA ASN A 12 -1.77 7.61 10.86
C ASN A 12 -1.81 6.83 12.17
N ILE A 13 -0.74 6.11 12.47
CA ILE A 13 -0.55 5.37 13.72
C ILE A 13 0.36 6.18 14.65
N ARG A 14 -0.06 6.29 15.90
CA ARG A 14 0.70 6.97 16.95
C ARG A 14 1.39 5.92 17.80
N GLU A 15 2.71 6.03 17.90
CA GLU A 15 3.52 5.21 18.78
C GLU A 15 4.03 6.07 19.94
N PRO A 16 3.66 5.75 21.20
CA PRO A 16 4.17 6.49 22.35
C PRO A 16 5.68 6.31 22.44
N GLY A 17 6.41 7.42 22.53
CA GLY A 17 7.86 7.41 22.75
C GLY A 17 8.23 6.84 24.12
N GLY A 18 9.50 6.47 24.28
CA GLY A 18 10.06 6.15 25.59
C GLY A 18 10.04 7.35 26.56
N PRO A 19 10.41 7.16 27.84
CA PRO A 19 10.43 8.26 28.81
C PRO A 19 11.31 9.41 28.34
N GLY A 20 10.69 10.57 28.06
CA GLY A 20 11.38 11.76 27.57
C GLY A 20 11.52 11.87 26.05
N GLU A 21 11.04 10.90 25.27
CA GLU A 21 10.99 10.96 23.80
C GLU A 21 9.62 11.46 23.31
N PRO A 22 9.58 12.20 22.19
CA PRO A 22 8.32 12.62 21.57
C PRO A 22 7.55 11.42 21.00
N GLU A 23 6.22 11.56 20.94
CA GLU A 23 5.35 10.63 20.22
C GLU A 23 5.73 10.60 18.74
N ARG A 24 5.81 9.40 18.17
CA ARG A 24 6.11 9.20 16.75
C ARG A 24 4.83 8.94 15.97
N LEU A 25 4.75 9.54 14.78
CA LEU A 25 3.61 9.40 13.89
C LEU A 25 4.05 8.66 12.63
N TYR A 26 3.42 7.52 12.36
CA TYR A 26 3.68 6.72 11.18
C TYR A 26 2.48 6.76 10.24
N HIS A 27 2.70 7.26 9.02
CA HIS A 27 1.71 7.13 7.95
C HIS A 27 1.77 5.69 7.41
N VAL A 28 0.61 5.06 7.32
CA VAL A 28 0.46 3.68 6.86
C VAL A 28 -0.61 3.63 5.78
N SER A 29 -0.31 2.93 4.69
CA SER A 29 -1.27 2.56 3.67
C SER A 29 -1.24 1.06 3.38
N ILE A 30 -2.41 0.50 3.08
CA ILE A 30 -2.64 -0.92 2.87
C ILE A 30 -3.58 -1.05 1.68
N SER A 31 -3.17 -1.81 0.67
CA SER A 31 -4.08 -2.24 -0.40
C SER A 31 -4.48 -3.68 -0.15
N PHE A 32 -5.75 -3.99 -0.40
CA PHE A 32 -6.27 -5.33 -0.25
C PHE A 32 -7.12 -5.73 -1.44
N ASP A 33 -7.08 -7.00 -1.80
CA ASP A 33 -7.90 -7.58 -2.84
C ASP A 33 -8.36 -8.96 -2.39
N ARG A 34 -9.63 -9.29 -2.60
CA ARG A 34 -10.25 -10.58 -2.24
C ARG A 34 -9.81 -11.07 -0.85
N CYS A 35 -9.94 -10.20 0.16
CA CYS A 35 -9.56 -10.45 1.56
C CYS A 35 -8.05 -10.63 1.87
N LYS A 36 -7.16 -10.42 0.89
CA LYS A 36 -5.70 -10.46 1.08
C LYS A 36 -5.12 -9.07 1.07
N ILE A 37 -4.07 -8.84 1.86
CA ILE A 37 -3.24 -7.64 1.74
C ILE A 37 -2.28 -7.86 0.56
N THR A 38 -2.37 -7.00 -0.44
CA THR A 38 -1.60 -7.09 -1.70
C THR A 38 -0.44 -6.11 -1.75
N SER A 39 -0.52 -4.98 -1.03
CA SER A 39 0.61 -4.08 -0.82
C SER A 39 0.48 -3.32 0.50
N VAL A 40 1.62 -2.93 1.06
CA VAL A 40 1.68 -2.06 2.24
C VAL A 40 2.75 -0.99 2.05
N SER A 41 2.54 0.16 2.66
CA SER A 41 3.57 1.18 2.85
C SER A 41 3.47 1.69 4.27
N CYS A 42 4.59 1.77 4.97
CA CYS A 42 4.65 2.29 6.33
C CYS A 42 5.91 3.13 6.49
N GLY A 43 5.79 4.33 7.05
CA GLY A 43 6.94 5.22 7.31
C GLY A 43 7.85 4.79 8.46
N CYS A 44 7.86 3.50 8.86
CA CYS A 44 8.70 3.00 9.94
C CYS A 44 9.87 2.18 9.38
N ASP A 45 10.96 2.11 10.12
CA ASP A 45 12.14 1.32 9.73
C ASP A 45 12.00 -0.19 10.01
N ASN A 46 10.83 -0.64 10.47
CA ASN A 46 10.62 -2.04 10.82
C ASN A 46 10.62 -2.90 9.55
N ARG A 47 11.63 -3.76 9.48
CA ARG A 47 11.79 -4.79 8.45
C ARG A 47 11.23 -6.13 8.92
N ASP A 48 10.03 -6.19 9.49
CA ASP A 48 9.39 -7.49 9.74
C ASP A 48 9.04 -8.16 8.40
N LEU A 49 9.11 -9.48 8.35
CA LEU A 49 8.96 -10.31 7.14
C LEU A 49 7.63 -10.15 6.41
N PHE A 50 6.59 -9.74 7.13
CA PHE A 50 5.23 -9.66 6.60
C PHE A 50 4.64 -8.29 6.83
N TYR A 51 4.33 -7.96 8.09
CA TYR A 51 3.67 -6.71 8.44
C TYR A 51 4.24 -6.18 9.75
N CYS A 52 4.66 -4.91 9.78
CA CYS A 52 5.02 -4.26 11.02
C CYS A 52 3.78 -4.09 11.93
N ALA A 53 4.01 -3.81 13.22
CA ALA A 53 2.95 -3.58 14.19
C ALA A 53 1.97 -2.46 13.75
N HIS A 54 2.44 -1.45 13.02
CA HIS A 54 1.60 -0.36 12.51
C HIS A 54 0.60 -0.81 11.44
N VAL A 55 1.05 -1.66 10.50
CA VAL A 55 0.17 -2.28 9.50
C VAL A 55 -0.88 -3.13 10.20
N VAL A 56 -0.46 -3.99 11.14
CA VAL A 56 -1.37 -4.84 11.93
C VAL A 56 -2.38 -3.99 12.71
N ALA A 57 -1.93 -2.89 13.33
CA ALA A 57 -2.79 -1.98 14.08
C ALA A 57 -3.85 -1.34 13.17
N LEU A 58 -3.47 -0.86 11.98
CA LEU A 58 -4.41 -0.26 11.02
C LEU A 58 -5.43 -1.29 10.52
N SER A 59 -4.99 -2.50 10.17
CA SER A 59 -5.87 -3.59 9.75
C SER A 59 -6.88 -3.96 10.85
N LEU A 60 -6.41 -4.16 12.09
CA LEU A 60 -7.27 -4.49 13.22
C LEU A 60 -8.25 -3.36 13.54
N TYR A 61 -7.83 -2.10 13.44
CA TYR A 61 -8.69 -0.94 13.64
C TYR A 61 -9.83 -0.95 12.61
N ARG A 62 -9.54 -1.17 11.32
CA ARG A 62 -10.55 -1.26 10.26
C ARG A 62 -11.56 -2.39 10.49
N ILE A 63 -11.11 -3.54 11.00
CA ILE A 63 -11.98 -4.69 11.30
C ILE A 63 -12.89 -4.38 12.50
N ARG A 64 -12.30 -3.89 13.60
CA ARG A 64 -13.04 -3.66 14.86
C ARG A 64 -13.94 -2.43 14.84
N HIS A 65 -13.58 -1.42 14.05
CA HIS A 65 -14.27 -0.14 13.99
C HIS A 65 -14.82 0.16 12.59
N ALA A 66 -15.38 -0.85 11.92
CA ALA A 66 -15.83 -0.78 10.53
C ALA A 66 -16.77 0.40 10.22
N ARG A 67 -17.60 0.82 11.19
CA ARG A 67 -18.54 1.94 11.03
C ARG A 67 -17.90 3.32 11.26
N GLN A 68 -16.71 3.37 11.85
CA GLN A 68 -15.98 4.62 12.10
C GLN A 68 -14.99 4.96 10.99
N VAL A 69 -14.63 3.97 10.16
CA VAL A 69 -13.79 4.19 8.98
C VAL A 69 -14.64 4.77 7.87
N GLU A 70 -14.20 5.91 7.35
CA GLU A 70 -14.83 6.53 6.20
C GLU A 70 -14.55 5.72 4.93
N LEU A 71 -15.60 5.36 4.21
CA LEU A 71 -15.53 4.62 2.97
C LEU A 71 -15.87 5.53 1.80
N ARG A 72 -15.02 5.53 0.77
CA ARG A 72 -15.24 6.20 -0.50
C ARG A 72 -15.15 5.18 -1.63
N LEU A 73 -15.85 5.44 -2.73
CA LEU A 73 -15.67 4.71 -3.97
C LEU A 73 -14.23 4.85 -4.47
N PRO A 74 -13.78 3.99 -5.41
CA PRO A 74 -12.53 4.22 -6.11
C PRO A 74 -12.44 5.64 -6.66
N ILE A 75 -11.24 6.20 -6.71
CA ILE A 75 -11.02 7.58 -7.07
C ILE A 75 -11.46 7.87 -8.51
N SER A 76 -11.37 6.88 -9.42
CA SER A 76 -11.90 6.97 -10.78
C SER A 76 -13.36 7.39 -10.80
N GLU A 77 -14.16 6.95 -9.83
CA GLU A 77 -15.60 7.20 -9.81
C GLU A 77 -15.90 8.61 -9.32
N THR A 78 -15.00 9.15 -8.50
CA THR A 78 -15.04 10.55 -8.08
C THR A 78 -14.61 11.46 -9.23
N LEU A 79 -13.57 11.08 -9.97
CA LEU A 79 -13.07 11.82 -11.13
C LEU A 79 -14.07 11.84 -12.28
N SER A 80 -14.77 10.73 -12.54
CA SER A 80 -15.77 10.64 -13.61
C SER A 80 -17.00 11.52 -13.39
N GLN A 81 -17.28 11.88 -12.14
CA GLN A 81 -18.37 12.80 -11.76
C GLN A 81 -17.99 14.28 -11.89
N MET A 82 -16.70 14.61 -12.01
CA MET A 82 -16.23 15.99 -12.12
C MET A 82 -16.29 16.49 -13.56
N ASN A 83 -16.82 17.70 -13.75
CA ASN A 83 -16.72 18.39 -15.03
C ASN A 83 -15.30 18.96 -15.27
N ARG A 84 -15.06 19.48 -16.47
CA ARG A 84 -13.74 20.02 -16.88
C ARG A 84 -13.16 21.03 -15.89
N ASP A 85 -13.98 21.98 -15.43
CA ASP A 85 -13.53 23.04 -14.53
C ASP A 85 -13.26 22.51 -13.11
N GLN A 86 -14.03 21.53 -12.65
CA GLN A 86 -13.78 20.83 -11.38
C GLN A 86 -12.51 19.99 -11.43
N LEU A 87 -12.29 19.23 -12.52
CA LEU A 87 -11.06 18.46 -12.74
C LEU A 87 -9.83 19.36 -12.78
N GLN A 88 -9.90 20.47 -13.52
CA GLN A 88 -8.81 21.44 -13.59
C GLN A 88 -8.48 22.02 -12.20
N LYS A 89 -9.50 22.42 -11.44
CA LYS A 89 -9.31 22.87 -10.05
C LYS A 89 -8.70 21.77 -9.19
N PHE A 90 -9.23 20.54 -9.26
CA PHE A 90 -8.73 19.40 -8.50
C PHE A 90 -7.22 19.19 -8.72
N VAL A 91 -6.76 19.16 -9.97
CA VAL A 91 -5.34 18.98 -10.31
C VAL A 91 -4.50 20.17 -9.83
N GLN A 92 -4.99 21.41 -9.98
CA GLN A 92 -4.29 22.60 -9.50
C GLN A 92 -4.11 22.60 -7.98
N TYR A 93 -5.14 22.22 -7.22
CA TYR A 93 -5.04 22.10 -5.77
C TYR A 93 -4.13 20.94 -5.33
N LEU A 94 -4.16 19.81 -6.05
CA LEU A 94 -3.26 18.68 -5.78
C LEU A 94 -1.80 19.07 -5.99
N ILE A 95 -1.47 19.73 -7.12
CA ILE A 95 -0.13 20.24 -7.38
C ILE A 95 0.25 21.27 -6.33
N SER A 96 -0.63 22.22 -5.99
CA SER A 96 -0.32 23.22 -4.97
C SER A 96 0.03 22.60 -3.61
N ALA A 97 -0.71 21.57 -3.19
CA ALA A 97 -0.51 20.89 -1.91
C ALA A 97 0.77 20.04 -1.85
N HIS A 98 1.18 19.42 -2.97
CA HIS A 98 2.29 18.46 -3.01
C HIS A 98 3.37 18.81 -4.05
N HIS A 99 3.51 20.08 -4.42
CA HIS A 99 4.33 20.51 -5.56
C HIS A 99 5.77 20.00 -5.52
N THR A 100 6.37 19.87 -4.34
CA THR A 100 7.73 19.33 -4.19
C THR A 100 7.86 17.87 -4.62
N GLU A 101 6.80 17.07 -4.44
CA GLU A 101 6.78 15.63 -4.70
C GLU A 101 6.22 15.31 -6.09
N VAL A 102 5.21 16.06 -6.55
CA VAL A 102 4.44 15.70 -7.75
C VAL A 102 4.79 16.50 -9.00
N LEU A 103 5.36 17.70 -8.87
CA LEU A 103 5.52 18.62 -10.01
C LEU A 103 6.35 18.04 -11.17
N PRO A 104 7.51 17.38 -10.95
CA PRO A 104 8.28 16.79 -12.05
C PRO A 104 7.50 15.73 -12.82
N THR A 105 6.74 14.89 -12.10
CA THR A 105 5.88 13.86 -12.70
C THR A 105 4.69 14.47 -13.43
N ALA A 106 4.04 15.48 -12.83
CA ALA A 106 2.91 16.17 -13.44
C ALA A 106 3.30 16.89 -14.73
N GLN A 107 4.47 17.54 -14.77
CA GLN A 107 4.97 18.20 -15.98
C GLN A 107 5.25 17.19 -17.09
N ARG A 108 5.95 16.09 -16.77
CA ARG A 108 6.22 15.01 -17.75
C ARG A 108 4.92 14.47 -18.35
N LEU A 109 3.91 14.19 -17.53
CA LEU A 109 2.61 13.71 -17.99
C LEU A 109 1.89 14.76 -18.86
N ALA A 110 1.96 16.03 -18.50
CA ALA A 110 1.38 17.12 -19.29
C ALA A 110 2.04 17.21 -20.67
N ASP A 111 3.37 17.12 -20.74
CA ASP A 111 4.12 17.15 -22.00
C ASP A 111 3.76 15.95 -22.88
N GLU A 112 3.65 14.74 -22.31
CA GLU A 112 3.23 13.53 -23.02
C GLU A 112 1.80 13.64 -23.57
N ILE A 113 0.85 14.16 -22.79
CA ILE A 113 -0.55 14.33 -23.24
C ILE A 113 -0.64 15.36 -24.37
N LEU A 114 0.12 16.46 -24.29
CA LEU A 114 0.14 17.50 -25.32
C LEU A 114 0.85 17.07 -26.61
N LEU A 115 1.71 16.05 -26.53
CA LEU A 115 2.39 15.47 -27.69
C LEU A 115 1.45 14.59 -28.51
N LEU A 116 1.21 14.98 -29.76
CA LEU A 116 0.42 14.20 -30.72
C LEU A 116 1.04 12.82 -30.97
N GLY A 117 0.22 11.78 -30.84
CA GLY A 117 0.62 10.39 -31.11
C GLY A 117 1.39 9.70 -29.99
N SER A 118 1.48 10.31 -28.80
CA SER A 118 2.04 9.65 -27.61
C SER A 118 1.18 8.47 -27.15
N GLU A 119 1.81 7.48 -26.53
CA GLU A 119 1.14 6.26 -26.07
C GLU A 119 0.03 6.55 -25.03
N ILE A 120 0.22 7.56 -24.19
CA ILE A 120 -0.77 7.98 -23.18
C ILE A 120 -2.10 8.41 -23.82
N ASN A 121 -2.07 8.92 -25.06
CA ASN A 121 -3.26 9.32 -25.81
C ASN A 121 -3.97 8.14 -26.51
N LEU A 122 -3.37 6.94 -26.51
CA LEU A 122 -3.98 5.72 -27.07
C LEU A 122 -4.96 5.05 -26.09
N VAL A 123 -4.93 5.45 -24.82
CA VAL A 123 -5.77 4.90 -23.75
C VAL A 123 -6.67 5.98 -23.16
N HIS A 124 -7.77 5.56 -22.54
CA HIS A 124 -8.71 6.49 -21.90
C HIS A 124 -8.19 7.08 -20.58
N GLY A 125 -7.22 6.42 -19.95
CA GLY A 125 -6.64 6.85 -18.68
C GLY A 125 -5.71 5.79 -18.09
N ALA A 126 -4.95 6.18 -17.07
CA ALA A 126 -4.13 5.26 -16.30
C ALA A 126 -5.03 4.34 -15.42
N PRO A 127 -4.55 3.13 -15.06
CA PRO A 127 -5.24 2.26 -14.11
C PRO A 127 -5.48 2.97 -12.77
N ASP A 128 -6.67 2.80 -12.19
CA ASP A 128 -7.00 3.36 -10.89
C ASP A 128 -6.34 2.54 -9.75
N PRO A 129 -5.43 3.12 -8.96
CA PRO A 129 -4.75 2.41 -7.87
C PRO A 129 -5.68 2.01 -6.71
N THR A 130 -6.91 2.53 -6.67
CA THR A 130 -7.92 2.29 -5.64
C THR A 130 -9.07 1.39 -6.11
N ALA A 131 -9.14 1.06 -7.40
CA ALA A 131 -10.21 0.23 -7.97
C ALA A 131 -10.07 -1.27 -7.67
N GLY A 132 -8.90 -1.71 -7.17
CA GLY A 132 -8.60 -3.13 -6.97
C GLY A 132 -8.33 -3.85 -8.30
N ALA A 133 -7.99 -5.13 -8.22
CA ALA A 133 -7.74 -5.94 -9.40
C ALA A 133 -9.05 -6.45 -10.03
N GLY A 134 -9.00 -6.80 -11.32
CA GLY A 134 -10.12 -7.42 -12.01
C GLY A 134 -10.43 -8.82 -11.46
N ILE A 135 -11.66 -9.31 -11.72
CA ILE A 135 -12.10 -10.64 -11.24
C ILE A 135 -11.18 -11.76 -11.75
N GLU A 136 -10.71 -11.64 -13.00
CA GLU A 136 -9.86 -12.64 -13.66
C GLU A 136 -8.37 -12.49 -13.31
N ASP A 137 -7.97 -11.37 -12.70
CA ASP A 137 -6.57 -11.13 -12.35
C ASP A 137 -6.14 -12.07 -11.22
N ALA A 138 -4.89 -12.53 -11.26
CA ALA A 138 -4.31 -13.31 -10.18
C ALA A 138 -4.09 -12.42 -8.94
N ASN A 139 -4.54 -12.85 -7.76
CA ASN A 139 -4.17 -12.21 -6.50
C ASN A 139 -3.02 -12.93 -5.80
N CYS A 140 -1.94 -12.19 -5.55
CA CYS A 140 -0.86 -12.62 -4.68
C CYS A 140 -0.94 -11.92 -3.32
N TRP A 141 -0.45 -12.60 -2.29
CA TRP A 141 -0.13 -11.93 -1.04
C TRP A 141 1.01 -10.95 -1.25
N HIS A 142 1.00 -9.84 -0.52
CA HIS A 142 2.18 -9.01 -0.41
C HIS A 142 3.33 -9.81 0.20
N LEU A 143 4.39 -10.03 -0.58
CA LEU A 143 5.64 -10.64 -0.15
C LEU A 143 6.78 -9.80 -0.74
N ASP A 144 7.50 -9.08 0.11
CA ASP A 144 8.69 -8.34 -0.30
C ASP A 144 9.86 -9.33 -0.49
N GLU A 145 10.05 -9.76 -1.75
CA GLU A 145 11.06 -10.76 -2.10
C GLU A 145 12.48 -10.28 -1.77
N GLU A 146 12.78 -9.00 -1.99
CA GLU A 146 14.09 -8.43 -1.71
C GLU A 146 14.38 -8.45 -0.22
N GLN A 147 13.42 -8.02 0.60
CA GLN A 147 13.54 -8.04 2.05
C GLN A 147 13.67 -9.48 2.59
N ILE A 148 12.88 -10.42 2.06
CA ILE A 148 12.99 -11.85 2.41
C ILE A 148 14.39 -12.36 2.05
N GLN A 149 14.88 -12.03 0.85
CA GLN A 149 16.20 -12.46 0.39
C GLN A 149 17.33 -11.86 1.24
N GLU A 150 17.25 -10.58 1.60
CA GLU A 150 18.20 -9.92 2.50
C GLU A 150 18.22 -10.59 3.87
N GLN A 151 17.05 -10.87 4.46
CA GLN A 151 16.99 -11.56 5.74
C GLN A 151 17.52 -12.99 5.68
N VAL A 152 17.20 -13.74 4.63
CA VAL A 152 17.78 -15.08 4.40
C VAL A 152 19.31 -14.97 4.36
N LYS A 153 19.85 -14.02 3.58
CA LYS A 153 21.30 -13.79 3.49
C LYS A 153 21.88 -13.45 4.86
N GLN A 154 21.30 -12.52 5.61
CA GLN A 154 21.76 -12.13 6.95
C GLN A 154 21.76 -13.33 7.92
N LEU A 155 20.70 -14.13 7.94
CA LEU A 155 20.59 -15.30 8.81
C LEU A 155 21.59 -16.40 8.43
N LEU A 156 21.90 -16.57 7.15
CA LEU A 156 22.92 -17.50 6.68
C LEU A 156 24.36 -17.00 6.96
N SER A 157 24.62 -15.70 6.78
CA SER A 157 25.91 -15.08 7.06
C SER A 157 26.26 -15.07 8.55
N ASN A 158 25.27 -14.96 9.44
CA ASN A 158 25.44 -15.04 10.89
C ASN A 158 25.62 -16.48 11.43
N GLY A 159 26.12 -17.40 10.58
CA GLY A 159 26.11 -18.86 10.68
C GLY A 159 26.85 -19.54 11.85
N GLY A 160 26.74 -19.04 13.08
CA GLY A 160 27.28 -19.66 14.29
C GLY A 160 26.39 -19.61 15.53
N TYR A 161 25.28 -18.85 15.52
CA TYR A 161 24.39 -18.74 16.69
C TYR A 161 23.25 -19.77 16.65
N TYR A 162 23.03 -20.45 17.77
CA TYR A 162 22.06 -21.55 18.00
C TYR A 162 20.58 -21.26 17.66
N GLY A 163 20.22 -20.09 17.12
CA GLY A 163 18.84 -19.69 16.80
C GLY A 163 18.57 -19.36 15.32
N ALA A 164 19.59 -19.15 14.48
CA ALA A 164 19.39 -18.70 13.09
C ALA A 164 18.65 -19.74 12.24
N SER A 165 18.93 -21.03 12.45
CA SER A 165 18.27 -22.14 11.75
C SER A 165 16.78 -22.26 12.11
N GLN A 166 16.40 -21.99 13.37
CA GLN A 166 15.01 -22.00 13.81
C GLN A 166 14.24 -20.80 13.25
N GLN A 167 14.87 -19.62 13.20
CA GLN A 167 14.30 -18.41 12.60
C GLN A 167 14.03 -18.61 11.09
N LEU A 168 15.00 -19.17 10.35
CA LEU A 168 14.81 -19.53 8.94
C LEU A 168 13.66 -20.51 8.74
N ARG A 169 13.58 -21.57 9.56
CA ARG A 169 12.48 -22.55 9.49
C ARG A 169 11.12 -21.91 9.76
N SER A 170 11.03 -21.02 10.75
CA SER A 170 9.80 -20.28 11.08
C SER A 170 9.38 -19.38 9.92
N MET A 171 10.32 -18.62 9.35
CA MET A 171 10.07 -17.78 8.17
C MET A 171 9.56 -18.60 6.98
N PHE A 172 10.24 -19.69 6.60
CA PHE A 172 9.78 -20.54 5.51
C PHE A 172 8.41 -21.19 5.78
N SER A 173 8.12 -21.54 7.04
CA SER A 173 6.79 -22.02 7.43
C SER A 173 5.71 -20.97 7.16
N LYS A 174 5.95 -19.72 7.55
CA LYS A 174 5.01 -18.61 7.32
C LYS A 174 4.80 -18.35 5.83
N VAL A 175 5.87 -18.28 5.03
CA VAL A 175 5.76 -18.11 3.58
C VAL A 175 4.95 -19.25 2.95
N ARG A 176 5.23 -20.50 3.35
CA ARG A 176 4.50 -21.67 2.84
C ARG A 176 3.02 -21.64 3.22
N GLU A 177 2.71 -21.21 4.43
CA GLU A 177 1.32 -21.06 4.87
C GLU A 177 0.59 -20.01 4.04
N MET A 178 1.21 -18.85 3.81
CA MET A 178 0.64 -17.81 2.95
C MET A 178 0.41 -18.28 1.51
N LEU A 179 1.37 -18.98 0.91
CA LEU A 179 1.23 -19.55 -0.43
C LEU A 179 0.20 -20.70 -0.49
N ARG A 180 0.01 -21.42 0.63
CA ARG A 180 -0.96 -22.52 0.73
C ARG A 180 -2.40 -22.02 0.87
N MET A 181 -2.61 -20.90 1.54
CA MET A 181 -3.92 -20.30 1.73
C MET A 181 -4.48 -19.82 0.39
N ARG A 182 -5.20 -20.72 -0.30
CA ARG A 182 -6.19 -20.35 -1.30
C ARG A 182 -7.38 -19.74 -0.56
N ASP A 183 -7.75 -18.53 -0.94
CA ASP A 183 -8.88 -17.86 -0.29
C ASP A 183 -10.14 -18.70 -0.46
N SER A 184 -10.67 -19.19 0.67
CA SER A 184 -11.94 -19.91 0.72
C SER A 184 -13.13 -18.95 0.78
N ASN A 185 -12.86 -17.65 0.94
CA ASN A 185 -13.84 -16.60 1.15
C ASN A 185 -14.20 -15.83 -0.13
N GLY A 186 -13.67 -16.26 -1.28
CA GLY A 186 -13.98 -15.73 -2.61
C GLY A 186 -14.75 -16.71 -3.49
N ALA A 187 -15.49 -17.65 -2.88
CA ALA A 187 -16.47 -18.51 -3.54
C ALA A 187 -17.88 -17.96 -3.31
#